data_AF-A0A968FQQ2-F1
#
_entry.id   AF-A0A968FQQ2-F1
#
_cell.length_a   1.000
_cell.length_b   1.000
_cell.length_c   1.000
_cell.angle_alpha   90.00
_cell.angle_beta   90.00
_cell.angle_gamma   90.00
#
_symmetry.space_group_name_H-M   'P 1'
#
loop_
_entity.id
_entity.type
_entity.pdbx_description
1 polymer ?
#
loop_
_entity_poly.entity_id
_entity_poly.type
_entity_poly.pdbx_seq_one_letter_code
_entity_poly.pdbx_strand_id
1 'polypeptide(L)' 'KSYYQSADVFVYPSRYENFGQPVLEAAAWGLPVIATSTGVASEIIREGETGFLTPPDP' A
#
# COMPACT_ATOMS: atom_id res chain seq x y z
N LYS A 1 -6.85 -13.35 7.30
CA LYS A 1 -5.60 -12.96 6.61
C LYS A 1 -5.25 -13.87 5.42
N SER A 2 -6.08 -14.85 5.04
CA SER A 2 -5.88 -15.62 3.79
C SER A 2 -5.95 -14.76 2.53
N TYR A 3 -6.68 -13.64 2.59
CA TYR A 3 -6.86 -12.74 1.45
C TYR A 3 -5.56 -12.16 0.88
N TYR A 4 -4.56 -11.87 1.73
CA TYR A 4 -3.28 -11.38 1.23
C TYR A 4 -2.51 -12.47 0.46
N GLN A 5 -2.53 -13.70 0.96
CA GLN A 5 -1.87 -14.82 0.28
C GLN A 5 -2.52 -15.18 -1.06
N SER A 6 -3.81 -14.91 -1.22
CA SER A 6 -4.56 -15.20 -2.44
C SER A 6 -4.67 -14.02 -3.40
N ALA A 7 -4.07 -12.87 -3.07
CA ALA A 7 -4.14 -11.68 -3.90
C ALA A 7 -2.87 -11.55 -4.75
N ASP A 8 -3.00 -10.90 -5.90
CA ASP A 8 -1.86 -10.52 -6.75
C ASP A 8 -1.40 -9.08 -6.48
N VAL A 9 -2.29 -8.24 -5.92
CA VAL A 9 -2.05 -6.82 -5.64
C VAL A 9 -2.92 -6.35 -4.48
N PHE A 10 -2.43 -5.38 -3.71
CA PHE A 10 -3.21 -4.69 -2.67
C PHE A 10 -3.42 -3.22 -3.03
N VAL A 11 -4.67 -2.74 -2.98
CA VAL A 11 -5.01 -1.35 -3.29
C VAL A 11 -5.49 -0.65 -2.03
N TYR A 12 -4.86 0.48 -1.70
CA TYR A 12 -5.13 1.27 -0.50
C TYR A 12 -5.33 2.76 -0.84
N PRO A 13 -6.51 3.15 -1.35
CA PRO A 13 -6.80 4.51 -1.81
C PRO A 13 -7.25 5.42 -0.65
N SER A 14 -6.65 5.25 0.54
CA SER A 14 -7.02 6.07 1.69
C SER A 14 -6.47 7.49 1.55
N ARG A 15 -7.24 8.49 1.97
CA ARG A 15 -6.77 9.89 2.08
C ARG A 15 -6.10 10.18 3.43
N TYR A 16 -6.42 9.38 4.43
CA TYR A 16 -5.94 9.55 5.79
C TYR A 16 -5.43 8.23 6.33
N GLU A 17 -4.25 8.30 6.93
CA GLU A 17 -3.50 7.15 7.37
C GLU A 17 -2.89 7.52 8.73
N ASN A 18 -3.11 6.70 9.75
CA ASN A 18 -2.59 6.92 11.11
C ASN A 18 -1.36 6.06 11.43
N PHE A 19 -1.35 4.77 11.05
CA PHE A 19 -0.36 3.78 11.50
C PHE A 19 0.13 2.82 10.42
N GLY A 20 -0.63 2.67 9.34
CA GLY A 20 -0.18 2.03 8.12
C GLY A 20 -0.34 0.53 8.12
N GLN A 21 -1.02 -0.03 9.13
CA GLN A 21 -1.05 -1.47 9.36
C GLN A 21 -1.52 -2.27 8.15
N PRO A 22 -2.59 -1.91 7.41
CA PRO A 22 -2.99 -2.68 6.23
C PRO A 22 -1.91 -2.69 5.14
N VAL A 23 -1.24 -1.55 4.91
CA VAL A 23 -0.17 -1.40 3.93
C VAL A 23 1.05 -2.23 4.34
N LEU A 24 1.45 -2.17 5.61
CA LEU A 24 2.55 -2.94 6.19
C LEU A 24 2.29 -4.44 6.14
N GLU A 25 1.05 -4.87 6.44
CA GLU A 25 0.65 -6.26 6.34
C GLU A 25 0.72 -6.76 4.90
N ALA A 26 0.18 -6.01 3.93
CA ALA A 26 0.26 -6.36 2.51
C ALA A 26 1.71 -6.46 2.03
N ALA A 27 2.55 -5.48 2.38
CA ALA A 27 3.98 -5.49 2.04
C ALA A 27 4.72 -6.68 2.67
N ALA A 28 4.40 -7.06 3.92
CA ALA A 28 4.98 -8.21 4.59
C ALA A 28 4.61 -9.56 3.92
N TRP A 29 3.47 -9.61 3.22
CA TRP A 29 3.07 -10.74 2.39
C TRP A 29 3.70 -10.71 0.98
N GLY A 30 4.51 -9.70 0.67
CA GLY A 30 5.16 -9.55 -0.64
C GLY A 30 4.23 -9.07 -1.74
N LEU A 31 3.05 -8.55 -1.40
CA LEU A 31 2.13 -8.00 -2.38
C LEU A 31 2.63 -6.66 -2.90
N PRO A 32 2.63 -6.44 -4.23
CA PRO A 32 2.69 -5.11 -4.79
C PRO A 32 1.54 -4.24 -4.25
N VAL A 33 1.83 -3.00 -3.88
CA VAL A 33 0.84 -2.09 -3.30
C VAL A 33 0.59 -0.88 -4.20
N ILE A 34 -0.68 -0.58 -4.48
CA ILE A 34 -1.10 0.69 -5.09
C ILE A 34 -1.76 1.52 -4.00
N ALA A 35 -1.22 2.69 -3.68
CA ALA A 35 -1.73 3.52 -2.59
C ALA A 35 -1.71 5.01 -2.90
N THR A 36 -2.48 5.78 -2.14
CA THR A 36 -2.30 7.24 -2.09
C THR A 36 -0.97 7.57 -1.39
N SER A 37 -0.25 8.59 -1.85
CA SER A 37 1.00 9.08 -1.27
C SER A 37 0.75 9.82 0.05
N THR A 38 0.34 9.08 1.07
CA THR A 38 0.06 9.58 2.42
C THR A 38 0.51 8.57 3.48
N GLY A 39 0.96 9.07 4.64
CA GLY A 39 1.38 8.22 5.77
C GLY A 39 2.48 7.22 5.40
N VAL A 40 2.40 6.01 5.94
CA VAL A 40 3.46 4.99 5.77
C VAL A 40 3.71 4.62 4.31
N ALA A 41 2.69 4.73 3.44
CA ALA A 41 2.79 4.30 2.05
C ALA A 41 3.90 5.05 1.30
N SER A 42 4.04 6.36 1.57
CA SER A 42 5.09 7.20 0.98
C SER A 42 6.51 6.84 1.43
N GLU A 43 6.64 6.12 2.54
CA GLU A 43 7.95 5.77 3.12
C GLU A 43 8.43 4.38 2.70
N ILE A 44 7.52 3.43 2.52
CA ILE A 44 7.88 2.00 2.34
C ILE A 44 7.70 1.50 0.91
N ILE A 45 6.92 2.19 0.07
CA ILE A 45 6.69 1.80 -1.31
C ILE A 45 7.80 2.35 -2.19
N ARG A 46 8.46 1.46 -2.94
CA ARG A 46 9.43 1.81 -3.97
C ARG A 46 8.72 1.80 -5.32
N GLU A 47 8.55 2.99 -5.88
CA GLU A 47 7.81 3.21 -7.13
C GLU A 47 8.35 2.32 -8.25
N GLY A 48 7.46 1.52 -8.87
CA GLY A 48 7.80 0.60 -9.96
C GLY A 48 8.50 -0.69 -9.54
N GLU A 49 8.91 -0.84 -8.28
CA GLU A 49 9.55 -2.05 -7.75
C GLU A 49 8.60 -2.84 -6.84
N THR A 50 8.06 -2.19 -5.81
CA THR A 50 7.16 -2.83 -4.82
C THR A 50 5.73 -2.29 -4.88
N GLY A 51 5.46 -1.36 -5.79
CA GLY A 51 4.14 -0.74 -5.90
C GLY A 51 4.13 0.57 -6.68
N PHE A 52 3.01 1.26 -6.61
CA PHE A 52 2.80 2.58 -7.20
C PHE A 52 2.08 3.51 -6.23
N LEU A 53 2.51 4.77 -6.20
CA LEU A 53 1.90 5.82 -5.42
C LEU A 53 1.12 6.78 -6.32
N THR A 54 -0.08 7.12 -5.87
CA THR A 54 -0.93 8.13 -6.52
C THR A 54 -0.97 9.38 -5.64
N PRO A 55 -0.92 10.59 -6.22
CA PRO A 55 -1.14 11.79 -5.43
C PRO A 55 -2.56 11.78 -4.84
N PRO A 56 -2.78 12.36 -3.64
CA PRO A 56 -4.12 12.54 -3.13
C PRO A 56 -4.94 13.42 -4.08
N ASP A 57 -6.22 13.09 -4.22
CA ASP A 57 -7.17 13.95 -4.91
C ASP A 57 -7.25 15.33 -4.23
N PRO A 58 -7.60 16.40 -4.99
CA PRO A 58 -7.88 17.72 -4.44
C PRO A 58 -8.96 17.74 -3.35
#